data_AF-A0A0F3MI21-F1
#
_entry.id   AF-A0A0F3MI21-F1
#
_cell.length_a   1.000
_cell.length_b   1.000
_cell.length_c   1.000
_cell.angle_alpha   90.00
_cell.angle_beta   90.00
_cell.angle_gamma   90.00
#
_symmetry.space_group_name_H-M   'P 1'
#
loop_
_entity.id
_entity.type
_entity.pdbx_description
1 polymer ?
#
loop_
_entity_poly.entity_id
_entity_poly.type
_entity_poly.pdbx_seq_one_letter_code
_entity_poly.pdbx_strand_id
1 'polypeptide(L)'
;MIEDMGDLRDRIANQAENIARDLLGEPNPHLSKNRELRWGKNGKIVCSTSGKYAGRWYDFSSGEGGDLFDLARREKSGDFVKAKEYLQSMVGMSTYSKQQHKETTQEVAPKDELFKIRKVQYFYNQSTPLYFGKY
;
A
#
# COMPACT_ATOMS: atom_id res chain seq x y z
N MET A 1 5.78 -6.86 21.72
CA MET A 1 6.42 -6.95 20.40
C MET A 1 5.85 -5.84 19.53
N ILE A 2 6.45 -4.65 19.59
CA ILE A 2 6.10 -3.45 18.79
C ILE A 2 7.34 -3.05 17.95
N GLU A 3 8.32 -3.95 17.80
CA GLU A 3 9.61 -3.70 17.13
C GLU A 3 9.56 -3.72 15.59
N ASP A 4 8.48 -4.20 14.96
CA ASP A 4 8.43 -4.43 13.51
C ASP A 4 8.43 -3.17 12.63
N MET A 5 7.94 -2.03 13.13
CA MET A 5 7.76 -0.83 12.28
C MET A 5 9.02 0.03 12.17
N GLY A 6 9.88 0.02 13.19
CA GLY A 6 11.18 0.70 13.15
C GLY A 6 12.11 0.01 12.16
N ASP A 7 12.28 -1.30 12.32
CA ASP A 7 13.09 -2.13 11.44
C ASP A 7 12.60 -2.09 9.98
N LEU A 8 11.28 -2.06 9.77
CA LEU A 8 10.70 -1.87 8.43
C LEU A 8 11.10 -0.53 7.82
N ARG A 9 10.99 0.57 8.58
CA ARG A 9 11.36 1.91 8.11
C ARG A 9 12.84 2.00 7.77
N ASP A 10 13.70 1.40 8.59
CA ASP A 10 15.15 1.42 8.36
C ASP A 10 15.54 0.60 7.12
N ARG A 11 14.92 -0.57 6.91
CA ARG A 11 15.11 -1.36 5.70
C ARG A 11 14.60 -0.64 4.45
N ILE A 12 13.43 0.01 4.54
CA ILE A 12 12.90 0.86 3.47
C ILE A 12 13.88 1.99 3.14
N ALA A 13 14.43 2.65 4.15
CA ALA A 13 15.40 3.73 3.96
C ALA A 13 16.68 3.23 3.27
N ASN A 14 17.17 2.04 3.64
CA ASN A 14 18.34 1.41 3.01
C ASN A 14 18.10 1.01 1.55
N GLN A 15 16.87 0.64 1.19
CA GLN A 15 16.48 0.28 -0.18
C GLN A 15 15.65 1.37 -0.87
N ALA A 16 15.77 2.62 -0.39
CA ALA A 16 14.94 3.73 -0.82
C ALA A 16 15.01 3.97 -2.34
N GLU A 17 16.20 3.80 -2.91
CA GLU A 17 16.41 3.90 -4.36
C GLU A 17 15.60 2.87 -5.15
N ASN A 18 15.69 1.59 -4.77
CA ASN A 18 14.99 0.51 -5.48
C ASN A 18 13.47 0.66 -5.37
N ILE A 19 12.98 1.01 -4.17
CA ILE A 19 11.55 1.22 -3.93
C ILE A 19 11.05 2.43 -4.72
N ALA A 20 11.79 3.54 -4.72
CA ALA A 20 11.38 4.72 -5.47
C ALA A 20 11.37 4.47 -7.00
N ARG A 21 12.33 3.70 -7.51
CA ARG A 21 12.36 3.27 -8.92
C ARG A 21 11.20 2.35 -9.28
N ASP A 22 10.81 1.43 -8.40
CA ASP A 22 9.67 0.54 -8.65
C ASP A 22 8.33 1.30 -8.63
N LEU A 23 8.19 2.29 -7.74
CA LEU A 23 6.97 3.09 -7.60
C LEU A 23 6.81 4.19 -8.67
N LEU A 24 7.88 4.92 -8.99
CA LEU A 24 7.84 6.10 -9.87
C LEU A 24 8.45 5.85 -11.25
N GLY A 25 9.04 4.67 -11.47
CA GLY A 25 9.79 4.34 -12.67
C GLY A 25 11.21 4.91 -12.68
N GLU A 26 11.79 5.05 -13.86
CA GLU A 26 13.18 5.50 -14.01
C GLU A 26 13.35 6.99 -13.66
N PRO A 27 14.31 7.34 -12.78
CA PRO A 27 14.60 8.72 -12.44
C PRO A 27 15.26 9.45 -13.61
N ASN A 28 15.17 10.77 -13.61
CA ASN A 28 15.87 11.60 -14.58
C ASN A 28 17.38 11.64 -14.24
N PRO A 29 18.25 11.01 -15.04
CA PRO A 29 19.66 10.87 -14.70
C PRO A 29 20.41 12.22 -14.72
N HIS A 30 19.91 13.22 -15.45
CA HIS A 30 20.53 14.54 -15.54
C HIS A 30 20.26 15.41 -14.32
N LEU A 31 19.15 15.16 -13.61
CA LEU A 31 18.75 15.91 -12.42
C LEU A 31 19.00 15.14 -11.12
N SER A 32 19.14 13.82 -11.22
CA SER A 32 19.45 12.96 -10.09
C SER A 32 20.91 13.06 -9.71
N LYS A 33 21.17 13.02 -8.40
CA LYS A 33 22.51 13.00 -7.80
C LYS A 33 22.64 11.74 -6.96
N ASN A 34 23.86 11.39 -6.57
CA ASN A 34 24.18 10.18 -5.78
C ASN A 34 23.37 10.02 -4.47
N ARG A 35 22.70 11.08 -3.99
CA ARG A 35 21.94 11.09 -2.73
C ARG A 35 20.46 11.45 -2.90
N GLU A 36 20.07 11.91 -4.08
CA GLU A 36 18.74 12.43 -4.39
C GLU A 36 18.35 12.02 -5.80
N LEU A 37 17.29 11.25 -5.92
CA LEU A 37 16.69 10.91 -7.20
C LEU A 37 15.59 11.90 -7.53
N ARG A 38 15.46 12.26 -8.81
CA ARG A 38 14.45 13.21 -9.28
C ARG A 38 13.66 12.66 -10.45
N TRP A 39 12.34 12.87 -10.46
CA TRP A 39 11.45 12.41 -11.52
C TRP A 39 10.71 13.56 -12.21
N GLY A 40 10.31 13.29 -13.45
CA GLY A 40 9.62 14.24 -14.32
C GLY A 40 10.56 15.21 -15.05
N LYS A 41 9.97 15.97 -15.97
CA LYS A 41 10.70 16.85 -16.91
C LYS A 41 11.61 17.89 -16.24
N ASN A 42 11.20 18.40 -15.08
CA ASN A 42 11.95 19.41 -14.31
C ASN A 42 12.40 18.90 -12.92
N GLY A 43 12.36 17.59 -12.67
CA GLY A 43 12.64 17.05 -11.34
C GLY A 43 11.61 17.50 -10.31
N LYS A 44 10.32 17.44 -10.70
CA LYS A 44 9.18 17.84 -9.88
C LYS A 44 9.05 17.00 -8.62
N ILE A 45 9.44 15.74 -8.69
CA ILE A 45 9.47 14.84 -7.55
C ILE A 45 10.92 14.61 -7.18
N VAL A 46 11.25 14.71 -5.90
CA VAL A 46 12.57 14.40 -5.34
C VAL A 46 12.43 13.31 -4.29
N CYS A 47 13.31 12.32 -4.29
CA CYS A 47 13.43 11.30 -3.26
C CYS A 47 14.87 11.27 -2.74
N SER A 48 15.04 11.36 -1.44
CA SER A 48 16.33 11.22 -0.77
C SER A 48 16.63 9.73 -0.56
N THR A 49 17.73 9.25 -1.12
CA THR A 49 18.13 7.83 -1.02
C THR A 49 19.18 7.60 0.06
N SER A 50 19.71 8.65 0.69
CA SER A 50 20.78 8.55 1.68
C SER A 50 20.74 9.63 2.76
N GLY A 51 21.45 9.38 3.86
CA GLY A 51 21.56 10.28 5.00
C GLY A 51 20.33 10.29 5.91
N LYS A 52 20.22 11.31 6.77
CA LYS A 52 19.14 11.43 7.77
C LYS A 52 17.73 11.57 7.19
N TYR A 53 17.61 11.76 5.88
CA TYR A 53 16.35 11.87 5.16
C TYR A 53 16.15 10.72 4.16
N ALA A 54 16.95 9.65 4.25
CA ALA A 54 16.78 8.47 3.40
C ALA A 54 15.35 7.95 3.48
N GLY A 55 14.75 7.69 2.32
CA GLY A 55 13.37 7.27 2.18
C GLY A 55 12.34 8.40 2.33
N ARG A 56 12.72 9.68 2.31
CA ARG A 56 11.76 10.79 2.17
C ARG A 56 11.62 11.23 0.73
N TRP A 57 10.40 11.58 0.35
CA TRP A 57 10.08 12.13 -0.96
C TRP A 57 9.24 13.41 -0.85
N TYR A 58 9.30 14.21 -1.90
CA TYR A 58 8.53 15.44 -2.01
C TYR A 58 8.19 15.72 -3.48
N ASP A 59 6.95 16.12 -3.74
CA ASP A 59 6.42 16.54 -5.03
C ASP A 59 6.14 18.04 -5.01
N PHE A 60 6.99 18.80 -5.70
CA PHE A 60 6.87 20.24 -5.84
C PHE A 60 5.66 20.69 -6.66
N SER A 61 4.96 19.77 -7.35
CA SER A 61 3.79 20.11 -8.16
C SER A 61 2.48 20.02 -7.40
N SER A 62 2.31 19.02 -6.53
CA SER A 62 1.16 18.89 -5.63
C SER A 62 1.39 19.52 -4.25
N GLY A 63 2.65 19.76 -3.88
CA GLY A 63 3.03 20.19 -2.53
C GLY A 63 2.99 19.05 -1.50
N GLU A 64 2.85 17.81 -1.97
CA GLU A 64 2.81 16.62 -1.12
C GLU A 64 4.21 16.07 -0.86
N GLY A 65 4.36 15.42 0.28
CA GLY A 65 5.57 14.67 0.58
C GLY A 65 5.42 13.90 1.87
N GLY A 66 6.40 13.06 2.15
CA GLY A 66 6.37 12.17 3.29
C GLY A 66 7.52 11.19 3.24
N ASP A 67 7.32 10.04 3.88
CA ASP A 67 8.21 8.90 3.73
C ASP A 67 7.77 8.00 2.56
N LEU A 68 8.65 7.09 2.14
CA LEU A 68 8.38 6.11 1.08
C LEU A 68 7.17 5.23 1.41
N PHE A 69 6.82 5.12 2.69
CA PHE A 69 5.60 4.48 3.12
C PHE A 69 4.36 5.26 2.65
N ASP A 70 4.34 6.58 2.88
CA ASP A 70 3.30 7.45 2.35
C ASP A 70 3.25 7.42 0.80
N LEU A 71 4.39 7.32 0.13
CA LEU A 71 4.44 7.16 -1.33
C LEU A 71 3.79 5.85 -1.79
N ALA A 72 4.16 4.74 -1.17
CA ALA A 72 3.59 3.43 -1.47
C ALA A 72 2.08 3.41 -1.20
N ARG A 73 1.63 4.11 -0.14
CA ARG A 73 0.21 4.28 0.16
C ARG A 73 -0.51 5.08 -0.93
N ARG A 74 0.08 6.18 -1.41
CA ARG A 74 -0.45 6.98 -2.52
C ARG A 74 -0.62 6.12 -3.78
N GLU A 75 0.40 5.35 -4.15
CA GLU A 75 0.39 4.50 -5.35
C GLU A 75 -0.53 3.27 -5.22
N LYS A 76 -0.69 2.69 -4.02
CA LYS A 76 -1.53 1.51 -3.78
C LYS A 76 -2.95 1.84 -3.32
N SER A 77 -3.50 2.98 -3.75
CA SER A 77 -4.89 3.39 -3.50
C SER A 77 -5.26 3.61 -2.02
N GLY A 78 -4.30 3.97 -1.18
CA GLY A 78 -4.54 4.35 0.22
C GLY A 78 -4.61 3.20 1.23
N ASP A 79 -4.54 1.95 0.77
CA ASP A 79 -4.63 0.76 1.63
C ASP A 79 -3.31 0.51 2.37
N PHE A 80 -3.33 0.79 3.67
CA PHE A 80 -2.18 0.64 4.57
C PHE A 80 -1.65 -0.80 4.61
N VAL A 81 -2.55 -1.79 4.58
CA VAL A 81 -2.17 -3.21 4.69
C VAL A 81 -1.43 -3.64 3.43
N LYS A 82 -1.98 -3.31 2.25
CA LYS A 82 -1.35 -3.62 0.97
C LYS A 82 -0.01 -2.89 0.79
N ALA A 83 0.07 -1.61 1.19
CA ALA A 83 1.32 -0.86 1.15
C ALA A 83 2.39 -1.49 2.04
N LYS A 84 2.01 -1.92 3.25
CA LYS A 84 2.92 -2.61 4.17
C LYS A 84 3.38 -3.95 3.61
N GLU A 85 2.47 -4.80 3.11
CA GLU A 85 2.79 -6.10 2.53
C GLU A 85 3.74 -5.96 1.34
N TYR A 86 3.46 -5.01 0.45
CA TYR A 86 4.34 -4.69 -0.67
C TYR A 86 5.75 -4.30 -0.19
N LEU A 87 5.85 -3.36 0.75
CA LEU A 87 7.15 -2.92 1.28
C LEU A 87 7.90 -4.05 2.00
N GLN A 88 7.20 -4.88 2.77
CA GLN A 88 7.78 -6.05 3.43
C GLN A 88 8.35 -7.05 2.42
N SER A 89 7.61 -7.32 1.33
CA SER A 89 8.07 -8.19 0.25
C SER A 89 9.30 -7.62 -0.46
N MET A 90 9.33 -6.30 -0.69
CA MET A 90 10.42 -5.61 -1.37
C MET A 90 11.70 -5.60 -0.54
N VAL A 91 11.58 -5.48 0.79
CA VAL A 91 12.72 -5.49 1.70
C VAL A 91 13.13 -6.88 2.20
N GLY A 92 12.54 -7.93 1.62
CA GLY A 92 12.84 -9.32 1.95
C GLY A 92 12.49 -9.71 3.38
N MET A 93 11.60 -8.98 4.04
CA MET A 93 11.03 -9.43 5.31
C MET A 93 9.95 -10.44 4.99
N SER A 94 10.11 -11.68 5.47
CA SER A 94 9.05 -12.66 5.31
C SER A 94 7.83 -12.14 6.04
N THR A 95 6.80 -11.81 5.27
CA THR A 95 5.46 -11.73 5.82
C THR A 95 5.14 -13.16 6.21
N TYR A 96 5.38 -13.55 7.46
CA TYR A 96 4.71 -14.71 8.05
C TYR A 96 3.21 -14.37 8.13
N SER A 97 2.57 -14.23 6.97
CA SER A 97 1.13 -14.22 6.89
C SER A 97 0.72 -15.65 7.16
N LYS A 98 0.20 -15.88 8.37
CA LYS A 98 -0.87 -16.86 8.48
C LYS A 98 -1.90 -16.45 7.43
N GLN A 99 -1.95 -17.25 6.37
CA GLN A 99 -3.00 -17.28 5.36
C GLN A 99 -4.32 -16.80 5.95
N GLN A 100 -5.02 -15.89 5.27
CA GLN A 100 -6.43 -16.08 4.91
C GLN A 100 -6.77 -15.22 3.67
N HIS A 101 -7.02 -15.92 2.57
CA HIS A 101 -7.92 -15.60 1.46
C HIS A 101 -8.07 -14.15 1.01
N LYS A 102 -7.61 -13.87 -0.22
CA LYS A 102 -8.50 -13.47 -1.33
C LYS A 102 -7.74 -13.46 -2.65
N GLU A 103 -7.99 -14.50 -3.44
CA GLU A 103 -8.04 -14.34 -4.89
C GLU A 103 -9.04 -13.23 -5.22
N THR A 104 -8.63 -12.29 -6.09
CA THR A 104 -9.45 -11.64 -7.14
C THR A 104 -9.00 -10.19 -7.38
N THR A 105 -8.31 -10.01 -8.51
CA THR A 105 -8.58 -9.04 -9.59
C THR A 105 -9.36 -7.77 -9.24
N GLN A 106 -8.68 -6.62 -9.44
CA GLN A 106 -9.14 -5.32 -9.95
C GLN A 106 -10.55 -4.75 -9.63
N GLU A 107 -10.55 -3.43 -9.36
CA GLU A 107 -11.60 -2.41 -9.57
C GLU A 107 -12.55 -1.96 -8.42
N VAL A 108 -12.39 -0.65 -8.07
CA VAL A 108 -13.42 0.39 -7.85
C VAL A 108 -14.24 0.40 -6.53
N ALA A 109 -14.08 1.47 -5.74
CA ALA A 109 -14.97 1.86 -4.62
C ALA A 109 -16.34 2.40 -5.13
N PRO A 110 -17.41 2.60 -4.32
CA PRO A 110 -17.77 2.07 -2.98
C PRO A 110 -19.22 1.50 -2.96
N LYS A 111 -19.46 0.20 -2.69
CA LYS A 111 -20.82 -0.40 -2.73
C LYS A 111 -21.13 -1.45 -1.65
N ASP A 112 -20.42 -1.45 -0.52
CA ASP A 112 -20.37 -2.61 0.37
C ASP A 112 -21.45 -2.70 1.47
N GLU A 113 -22.23 -1.66 1.75
CA GLU A 113 -23.31 -1.77 2.74
C GLU A 113 -24.58 -2.42 2.16
N LEU A 114 -24.98 -2.03 0.95
CA LEU A 114 -26.22 -2.51 0.35
C LEU A 114 -26.17 -4.01 -0.02
N PHE A 115 -24.97 -4.52 -0.33
CA PHE A 115 -24.77 -5.91 -0.73
C PHE A 115 -24.90 -6.88 0.47
N LYS A 116 -24.41 -6.47 1.65
CA LYS A 116 -24.58 -7.24 2.89
C LYS A 116 -26.05 -7.35 3.27
N ILE A 117 -26.78 -6.23 3.20
CA ILE A 117 -28.22 -6.18 3.51
C ILE A 117 -29.01 -7.06 2.53
N ARG A 118 -28.75 -6.96 1.22
CA ARG A 118 -29.43 -7.79 0.21
C ARG A 118 -29.20 -9.28 0.41
N LYS A 119 -27.99 -9.69 0.80
CA LYS A 119 -27.65 -11.09 1.00
C LYS A 119 -28.38 -11.69 2.21
N VAL A 120 -28.47 -10.93 3.31
CA VAL A 120 -29.24 -11.34 4.51
C VAL A 120 -30.72 -11.50 4.17
N GLN A 121 -31.30 -10.54 3.42
CA GLN A 121 -32.70 -10.60 3.00
C GLN A 121 -32.99 -11.81 2.10
N TYR A 122 -32.07 -12.12 1.18
CA TYR A 122 -32.20 -13.26 0.27
C TYR A 122 -32.27 -14.59 1.03
N PHE A 123 -31.38 -14.80 2.02
CA PHE A 123 -31.39 -16.03 2.80
C PHE A 123 -32.60 -16.15 3.72
N TYR A 124 -33.09 -15.04 4.29
CA TYR A 124 -34.30 -15.05 5.10
C TYR A 124 -35.53 -15.46 4.28
N ASN A 125 -35.69 -14.93 3.07
CA ASN A 125 -36.82 -15.25 2.19
C ASN A 125 -36.77 -16.68 1.61
N GLN A 126 -35.61 -17.33 1.57
CA GLN A 126 -35.47 -18.73 1.16
C GLN A 126 -35.50 -19.73 2.31
N SER A 127 -35.62 -19.24 3.56
CA SER A 127 -35.70 -20.11 4.72
C SER A 127 -37.13 -20.58 4.92
N THR A 128 -37.38 -21.88 4.79
CA THR A 128 -38.67 -22.49 5.18
C THR A 128 -38.78 -22.57 6.71
N PRO A 129 -39.83 -22.04 7.36
CA PRO A 129 -40.02 -22.21 8.79
C PRO A 129 -40.32 -23.69 9.08
N LEU A 130 -39.48 -24.33 9.90
CA LEU A 130 -39.77 -25.66 10.43
C LEU A 130 -40.87 -25.52 11.49
N TYR A 131 -42.12 -25.66 11.08
CA TYR A 131 -43.23 -25.80 12.02
C TYR A 131 -43.08 -27.15 12.74
N PHE A 132 -42.61 -27.12 13.99
CA PHE A 132 -42.76 -28.25 14.91
C PHE A 132 -44.25 -28.38 15.28
N GLY A 133 -44.97 -29.13 14.45
CA GLY A 133 -46.30 -29.64 14.77
C GLY A 133 -46.19 -30.69 15.87
N LYS A 134 -46.73 -30.36 17.04
CA LYS A 134 -46.77 -31.17 18.25
C LYS A 134 -47.77 -32.33 18.13
N TYR A 135 -47.34 -33.47 18.69
CA TYR A 135 -48.04 -34.70 19.10
C TYR A 135 -48.68 -35.58 18.02
#